data_AF-A0A1E4TMU2-F1
#
_entry.id   AF-A0A1E4TMU2-F1
#
_cell.length_a   1.000
_cell.length_b   1.000
_cell.length_c   1.000
_cell.angle_alpha   90.00
_cell.angle_beta   90.00
_cell.angle_gamma   90.00
#
_symmetry.space_group_name_H-M   'P 1'
#
loop_
_entity.id
_entity.type
_entity.pdbx_description
1 polymer ?
#
loop_
_entity_poly.entity_id
_entity_poly.type
_entity_poly.pdbx_seq_one_letter_code
_entity_poly.pdbx_strand_id
1 'polypeptide(L)'
;MGLAAPREKQRFGFDPRNTNWSNNTSRFGHQYLAKLGWQPGKGLGLVEHATTTHVKVTIREDNVGLGAKLARSQKKDEFDGGECVGLDVFQRLLGRLNGKEDQISQELDRQRKDNIINGKWGISFVKGEALKSTWDAETKKLIVTG
;
A
#
# COMPACT_ATOMS: atom_id res chain seq x y z
N MET A 1 -33.35 14.67 -6.26
CA MET A 1 -32.89 13.36 -6.76
C MET A 1 -31.71 12.91 -5.89
N GLY A 2 -31.88 11.89 -5.04
CA GLY A 2 -30.84 11.47 -4.09
C GLY A 2 -29.74 10.65 -4.77
N LEU A 3 -28.48 11.02 -4.55
CA LEU A 3 -27.26 10.40 -5.09
C LEU A 3 -26.86 9.09 -4.37
N ALA A 4 -27.82 8.37 -3.77
CA ALA A 4 -27.51 7.16 -3.02
C ALA A 4 -27.47 5.93 -3.95
N ALA A 5 -26.33 5.24 -3.99
CA ALA A 5 -26.17 3.99 -4.73
C ALA A 5 -27.15 2.91 -4.22
N PRO A 6 -27.62 1.99 -5.10
CA PRO A 6 -28.51 0.91 -4.71
C PRO A 6 -27.84 0.02 -3.65
N ARG A 7 -28.60 -0.33 -2.61
CA ARG A 7 -28.10 -1.08 -1.47
C ARG A 7 -27.99 -2.57 -1.80
N GLU A 8 -26.79 -3.06 -2.07
CA GLU A 8 -26.53 -4.49 -2.25
C GLU A 8 -26.50 -5.22 -0.89
N LYS A 9 -27.31 -6.29 -0.76
CA LYS A 9 -27.24 -7.21 0.38
C LYS A 9 -26.22 -8.31 0.08
N GLN A 10 -25.04 -8.22 0.67
CA GLN A 10 -24.07 -9.31 0.66
C GLN A 10 -24.52 -10.42 1.62
N ARG A 11 -24.74 -11.64 1.11
CA ARG A 11 -25.03 -12.81 1.94
C ARG A 11 -23.72 -13.50 2.29
N PHE A 12 -23.37 -13.54 3.58
CA PHE A 12 -22.27 -14.35 4.07
C PHE A 12 -22.73 -15.80 4.25
N GLY A 13 -21.91 -16.76 3.84
CA GLY A 13 -22.14 -18.17 4.13
C GLY A 13 -22.02 -18.49 5.62
N PHE A 14 -22.34 -19.73 6.01
CA PHE A 14 -22.32 -20.18 7.41
C PHE A 14 -20.95 -20.05 8.09
N ASP A 15 -19.85 -20.19 7.34
CA ASP A 15 -18.49 -19.96 7.85
C ASP A 15 -17.64 -19.25 6.78
N PRO A 16 -17.73 -17.90 6.70
CA PRO A 16 -17.09 -17.13 5.64
C PRO A 16 -15.56 -17.07 5.79
N ARG A 17 -15.01 -17.45 6.95
CA ARG A 17 -13.57 -17.46 7.25
C ARG A 17 -12.98 -18.85 7.38
N ASN A 18 -13.77 -19.90 7.13
CA ASN A 18 -13.38 -21.30 7.29
C ASN A 18 -12.77 -21.61 8.68
N THR A 19 -13.31 -20.97 9.72
CA THR A 19 -12.86 -21.09 11.11
C THR A 19 -13.22 -22.44 11.73
N ASN A 20 -14.35 -23.02 11.34
CA ASN A 20 -14.76 -24.35 11.77
C ASN A 20 -13.79 -25.43 11.28
N TRP A 21 -13.19 -25.27 10.10
CA TRP A 21 -12.18 -26.20 9.61
C TRP A 21 -10.82 -25.94 10.25
N SER A 22 -10.36 -24.69 10.26
CA SER A 22 -9.01 -24.32 10.69
C SER A 22 -8.78 -24.53 12.19
N ASN A 23 -9.82 -24.34 13.02
CA ASN A 23 -9.73 -24.53 14.48
C ASN A 23 -10.10 -25.96 14.92
N ASN A 24 -10.36 -26.88 13.99
CA ASN A 24 -10.77 -28.24 14.34
C ASN A 24 -9.57 -29.09 14.78
N THR A 25 -9.47 -29.35 16.08
CA THR A 25 -8.42 -30.16 16.71
C THR A 25 -8.77 -31.67 16.77
N SER A 26 -10.01 -32.06 16.47
CA SER A 26 -10.46 -33.46 16.57
C SER A 26 -10.10 -34.30 15.34
N ARG A 27 -9.57 -33.68 14.28
CA ARG A 27 -9.17 -34.39 13.06
C ARG A 27 -7.95 -35.27 13.26
N PHE A 28 -7.94 -36.37 12.53
CA PHE A 28 -6.84 -37.34 12.51
C PHE A 28 -5.46 -36.69 12.37
N GLY A 29 -5.26 -35.82 11.38
CA GLY A 29 -3.95 -35.20 11.14
C GLY A 29 -3.48 -34.32 12.31
N HIS A 30 -4.39 -33.57 12.94
CA HIS A 30 -4.07 -32.76 14.10
C HIS A 30 -3.68 -33.63 15.29
N GLN A 31 -4.49 -34.64 15.60
CA GLN A 31 -4.22 -35.57 16.71
C GLN A 31 -2.95 -36.39 16.49
N TYR A 32 -2.68 -36.81 15.25
CA TYR A 32 -1.49 -37.58 14.91
C TYR A 32 -0.22 -36.76 15.07
N LEU A 33 -0.20 -35.51 14.56
CA LEU A 33 0.92 -34.60 14.75
C LEU A 33 1.14 -34.27 16.23
N ALA A 34 0.06 -34.03 16.99
CA ALA A 34 0.15 -33.80 18.43
C ALA A 34 0.78 -34.98 19.18
N LYS A 35 0.43 -36.22 18.80
CA LYS A 35 1.06 -37.45 19.35
C LYS A 35 2.56 -37.55 19.01
N LEU A 36 2.99 -36.99 17.89
CA LEU A 36 4.40 -36.92 17.49
C LEU A 36 5.15 -35.74 18.14
N GLY A 37 4.52 -35.01 19.07
CA GLY A 37 5.14 -33.90 19.81
C GLY A 37 5.03 -32.54 19.14
N TRP A 38 4.34 -32.43 18.00
CA TRP A 38 4.04 -31.15 17.37
C TRP A 38 2.97 -30.38 18.17
N GLN A 39 3.10 -29.06 18.27
CA GLN A 39 2.14 -28.21 18.99
C GLN A 39 1.53 -27.18 18.04
N PRO A 40 0.24 -26.81 18.23
CA PRO A 40 -0.40 -25.77 17.43
C PRO A 40 0.40 -24.47 17.46
N GLY A 41 0.65 -23.88 16.28
CA GLY A 41 1.43 -22.65 16.15
C GLY A 41 2.94 -22.86 15.99
N LYS A 42 3.47 -24.07 16.20
CA LYS A 42 4.87 -24.39 15.89
C LYS A 42 5.03 -24.81 14.42
N GLY A 43 6.15 -24.38 13.82
CA GLY A 43 6.59 -24.89 12.52
C GLY A 43 7.02 -26.35 12.61
N LEU A 44 7.14 -27.01 11.46
CA LEU A 44 7.64 -28.39 11.36
C LEU A 44 9.13 -28.41 11.02
N GLY A 45 9.86 -29.40 11.52
CA GLY A 45 11.28 -29.63 11.22
C GLY A 45 12.20 -29.29 12.40
N LEU A 46 13.52 -29.35 12.15
CA LEU A 46 14.55 -29.06 13.17
C LEU A 46 14.67 -27.57 13.51
N VAL A 47 14.13 -26.70 12.65
CA VAL A 47 14.31 -25.26 12.71
C VAL A 47 13.05 -24.60 13.30
N GLU A 48 13.21 -23.86 14.39
CA GLU A 48 12.07 -23.26 15.11
C GLU A 48 11.32 -22.19 14.31
N HIS A 49 11.98 -21.53 13.36
CA HIS A 49 11.39 -20.51 12.48
C HIS A 49 10.85 -21.06 11.15
N ALA A 50 10.54 -22.35 11.10
CA ALA A 50 9.88 -22.96 9.95
C ALA A 50 8.46 -22.40 9.76
N THR A 51 7.98 -22.42 8.51
CA THR A 51 6.67 -21.90 8.13
C THR A 51 5.55 -22.55 8.94
N THR A 52 4.74 -21.73 9.61
CA THR A 52 3.63 -22.18 10.46
C THR A 52 2.30 -22.27 9.70
N THR A 53 2.23 -21.69 8.50
CA THR A 53 1.03 -21.62 7.67
C THR A 53 1.23 -22.32 6.33
N HIS A 54 0.12 -22.69 5.69
CA HIS A 54 0.12 -23.28 4.34
C HIS A 54 0.50 -22.23 3.28
N VAL A 55 1.03 -22.71 2.15
CA VAL A 55 1.26 -21.86 0.96
C VAL A 55 -0.08 -21.49 0.34
N LYS A 56 -0.35 -20.19 0.21
CA LYS A 56 -1.56 -19.70 -0.45
C LYS A 56 -1.31 -19.57 -1.95
N VAL A 57 -2.10 -20.27 -2.74
CA VAL A 57 -2.05 -20.21 -4.21
C VAL A 57 -3.25 -19.41 -4.71
N THR A 58 -2.99 -18.41 -5.55
CA THR A 58 -4.04 -17.69 -6.27
C THR A 58 -4.27 -18.37 -7.60
N ILE A 59 -5.50 -18.83 -7.84
CA ILE A 59 -5.88 -19.43 -9.11
C ILE A 59 -6.14 -18.31 -10.12
N ARG A 60 -5.65 -18.50 -11.35
CA ARG A 60 -5.92 -17.60 -12.47
C ARG A 60 -7.33 -17.86 -12.99
N GLU A 61 -8.15 -16.82 -13.03
CA GLU A 61 -9.55 -16.89 -13.46
C GLU A 61 -9.75 -16.28 -14.85
N ASP A 62 -8.72 -15.62 -15.39
CA ASP A 62 -8.79 -14.82 -16.61
C ASP A 62 -7.64 -15.11 -17.58
N ASN A 63 -7.88 -14.92 -18.87
CA ASN A 63 -6.90 -15.18 -19.93
C ASN A 63 -5.86 -14.05 -20.12
N VAL A 64 -5.85 -13.02 -19.25
CA VAL A 64 -4.89 -11.91 -19.31
C VAL A 64 -3.50 -12.33 -18.87
N GLY A 65 -2.46 -11.64 -19.37
CA GLY A 65 -1.07 -11.93 -19.00
C GLY A 65 -0.79 -11.84 -17.49
N LEU A 66 0.28 -12.50 -17.05
CA LEU A 66 0.79 -12.38 -15.68
C LEU A 66 1.05 -10.89 -15.36
N GLY A 67 0.61 -10.43 -14.20
CA GLY A 67 0.71 -9.01 -13.80
C GLY A 67 -0.46 -8.11 -14.23
N ALA A 68 -1.37 -8.55 -15.11
CA ALA A 68 -2.49 -7.71 -15.55
C ALA A 68 -3.51 -7.37 -14.44
N LYS A 69 -3.59 -8.19 -13.37
CA LYS A 69 -4.38 -7.86 -12.16
C LYS A 69 -3.76 -6.71 -11.35
N LEU A 70 -2.44 -6.51 -11.44
CA LEU A 70 -1.75 -5.38 -10.82
C LEU A 70 -2.19 -4.05 -11.47
N ALA A 71 -2.37 -4.06 -12.79
CA ALA A 71 -2.89 -2.90 -13.54
C ALA A 71 -4.36 -2.58 -13.22
N ARG A 72 -5.20 -3.59 -12.91
CA ARG A 72 -6.62 -3.42 -12.57
C ARG A 72 -6.87 -3.10 -11.10
N SER A 73 -5.94 -3.41 -10.20
CA SER A 73 -5.99 -3.01 -8.80
C SER A 73 -5.49 -1.58 -8.59
N GLN A 74 -5.91 -0.66 -9.47
CA GLN A 74 -6.06 0.75 -9.11
C GLN A 74 -7.28 0.89 -8.19
N LYS A 75 -7.24 0.25 -7.03
CA LYS A 75 -8.21 0.44 -5.95
C LYS A 75 -7.67 1.52 -5.04
N LYS A 76 -8.39 2.65 -5.03
CA LYS A 76 -8.60 3.78 -4.08
C LYS A 76 -7.83 3.92 -2.75
N ASP A 77 -7.04 2.96 -2.31
CA ASP A 77 -6.22 3.09 -1.11
C ASP A 77 -4.77 3.27 -1.54
N GLU A 78 -4.35 4.54 -1.64
CA GLU A 78 -3.02 5.05 -2.06
C GLU A 78 -1.85 4.59 -1.15
N PHE A 79 -2.05 3.58 -0.30
CA PHE A 79 -1.05 3.08 0.65
C PHE A 79 -0.33 1.82 0.15
N ASP A 80 -0.94 1.06 -0.78
CA ASP A 80 -0.25 -0.02 -1.50
C ASP A 80 0.09 0.48 -2.91
N GLY A 81 0.90 1.55 -2.92
CA GLY A 81 1.33 2.24 -4.13
C GLY A 81 2.07 1.26 -5.05
N GLY A 82 1.31 0.66 -5.98
CA GLY A 82 1.80 -0.04 -7.15
C GLY A 82 2.50 0.90 -8.11
N GLU A 83 3.43 1.71 -7.61
CA GLU A 83 4.52 2.22 -8.41
C GLU A 83 5.28 0.99 -8.87
N CYS A 84 5.03 0.57 -10.11
CA CYS A 84 5.86 -0.42 -10.78
C CYS A 84 7.30 0.12 -10.77
N VAL A 85 8.06 -0.30 -9.76
CA VAL A 85 9.47 0.06 -9.60
C VAL A 85 10.21 -0.29 -10.89
N GLY A 86 10.86 0.71 -11.49
CA GLY A 86 11.66 0.54 -12.71
C GLY A 86 10.96 0.87 -14.04
N LEU A 87 9.73 1.40 -14.06
CA LEU A 87 9.15 1.94 -15.32
C LEU A 87 9.96 3.12 -15.87
N ASP A 88 10.57 3.92 -15.00
CA ASP A 88 11.46 5.02 -15.37
C ASP A 88 12.73 4.51 -16.08
N VAL A 89 13.31 3.40 -15.61
CA VAL A 89 14.44 2.72 -16.26
C VAL A 89 14.05 2.20 -17.63
N PHE A 90 12.86 1.60 -17.75
CA PHE A 90 12.35 1.12 -19.04
C PHE A 90 12.10 2.26 -20.02
N GLN A 91 11.51 3.37 -19.58
CA GLN A 91 11.30 4.56 -20.42
C GLN A 91 12.63 5.19 -20.87
N ARG A 92 13.64 5.24 -19.99
CA ARG A 92 15.00 5.67 -20.36
C ARG A 92 15.59 4.77 -21.43
N LEU A 93 15.45 3.44 -21.30
CA LEU A 93 15.92 2.49 -22.31
C LEU A 93 15.24 2.73 -23.67
N LEU A 94 13.92 2.85 -23.69
CA LEU A 94 13.17 3.16 -24.92
C LEU A 94 13.58 4.52 -25.51
N GLY A 95 13.90 5.50 -24.68
CA GLY A 95 14.39 6.80 -25.14
C GLY A 95 15.74 6.71 -25.82
N ARG A 96 16.66 5.93 -25.26
CA ARG A 96 17.98 5.67 -25.87
C ARG A 96 17.83 4.95 -27.21
N LEU A 97 16.99 3.92 -27.27
CA LEU A 97 16.73 3.16 -28.49
C LEU A 97 16.10 4.01 -29.60
N ASN A 98 15.27 4.99 -29.22
CA ASN A 98 14.60 5.89 -30.17
C ASN A 98 15.38 7.19 -30.44
N GLY A 99 16.59 7.36 -29.91
CA GLY A 99 17.39 8.59 -30.06
C GLY A 99 16.78 9.83 -29.38
N LYS A 100 15.88 9.64 -28.41
CA LYS A 100 15.15 10.69 -27.67
C LYS A 100 15.54 10.72 -26.18
N GLU A 101 16.81 10.44 -25.88
CA GLU A 101 17.32 10.29 -24.51
C GLU A 101 17.09 11.56 -23.67
N ASP A 102 17.44 12.74 -24.19
CA ASP A 102 17.33 14.00 -23.45
C ASP A 102 15.87 14.40 -23.18
N GLN A 103 14.99 14.24 -24.16
CA GLN A 103 13.56 14.57 -24.04
C GLN A 103 12.87 13.72 -22.97
N ILE A 104 13.14 12.41 -22.98
CA ILE A 104 12.55 11.49 -22.01
C ILE A 104 13.14 11.67 -20.61
N SER A 105 14.44 11.97 -20.52
CA SER A 105 15.09 12.22 -19.23
C SER A 105 14.54 13.48 -18.56
N GLN A 106 14.37 14.57 -19.31
CA GLN A 106 13.77 15.81 -18.81
C GLN A 106 12.32 15.61 -18.34
N GLU A 107 11.53 14.86 -19.10
CA GLU A 107 10.13 14.58 -18.77
C GLU A 107 10.01 13.70 -17.50
N LEU A 108 10.88 12.69 -17.35
CA LEU A 108 10.92 11.87 -16.12
C LEU A 108 11.33 12.69 -14.89
N ASP A 109 12.30 13.58 -15.03
CA ASP A 109 12.72 14.45 -13.93
C ASP A 109 11.63 15.47 -13.57
N ARG A 110 10.87 15.96 -14.55
CA ARG A 110 9.68 16.79 -14.32
C ARG A 110 8.62 16.02 -13.55
N GLN A 111 8.28 14.80 -13.97
CA GLN A 111 7.29 13.96 -13.28
C GLN A 111 7.71 13.66 -11.84
N ARG A 112 8.99 13.38 -11.59
CA ARG A 112 9.52 13.24 -10.23
C ARG A 112 9.34 14.51 -9.41
N LYS A 113 9.69 15.68 -9.95
CA LYS A 113 9.50 16.97 -9.26
C LYS A 113 8.03 17.26 -8.96
N ASP A 114 7.15 17.02 -9.93
CA ASP A 114 5.71 17.21 -9.74
C ASP A 114 5.15 16.26 -8.67
N ASN A 115 5.61 15.01 -8.60
CA ASN A 115 5.23 14.09 -7.53
C ASN A 115 5.76 14.53 -6.16
N ILE A 116 6.95 15.14 -6.08
CA ILE A 116 7.50 15.65 -4.82
C ILE A 116 6.78 16.93 -4.35
N ILE A 117 6.31 17.78 -5.26
CA ILE A 117 5.66 19.05 -4.92
C ILE A 117 4.15 18.86 -4.70
N ASN A 118 3.49 18.21 -5.65
CA ASN A 118 2.03 18.08 -5.72
C ASN A 118 1.53 16.69 -5.30
N GLY A 119 2.43 15.76 -4.94
CA GLY A 119 2.04 14.45 -4.43
C GLY A 119 1.33 14.52 -3.08
N LYS A 120 0.77 13.40 -2.63
CA LYS A 120 0.04 13.29 -1.37
C LYS A 120 0.84 13.72 -0.13
N TRP A 121 2.16 13.53 -0.17
CA TRP A 121 3.12 13.99 0.84
C TRP A 121 3.95 15.19 0.39
N GLY A 122 3.44 15.91 -0.63
CA GLY A 122 4.14 16.98 -1.29
C GLY A 122 4.35 18.19 -0.38
N ILE A 123 5.43 18.92 -0.62
CA ILE A 123 5.82 20.06 0.20
C ILE A 123 5.12 21.31 -0.34
N SER A 124 4.15 21.84 0.42
CA SER A 124 3.49 23.12 0.15
C SER A 124 4.12 24.23 0.99
N PHE A 125 4.79 25.18 0.34
CA PHE A 125 5.30 26.38 1.01
C PHE A 125 4.19 27.41 1.17
N VAL A 126 3.81 27.70 2.41
CA VAL A 126 2.92 28.83 2.72
C VAL A 126 3.79 30.05 3.00
N LYS A 127 3.50 31.18 2.36
CA LYS A 127 4.18 32.45 2.62
C LYS A 127 3.89 32.89 4.06
N GLY A 128 4.88 32.77 4.93
CA GLY A 128 4.80 33.33 6.28
C GLY A 128 4.99 34.84 6.26
N GLU A 129 4.17 35.57 7.01
CA GLU A 129 4.46 36.96 7.37
C GLU A 129 5.31 37.00 8.64
N ALA A 130 6.12 38.05 8.80
CA ALA A 130 6.89 38.25 10.02
C ALA A 130 5.93 38.68 11.14
N LEU A 131 5.73 37.84 12.15
CA LEU A 131 5.01 38.21 13.36
C LEU A 131 5.75 39.36 14.05
N LYS A 132 5.17 40.56 14.01
CA LYS A 132 5.62 41.67 14.83
C LYS A 132 5.22 41.36 16.28
N SER A 133 6.21 41.33 17.17
CA SER A 133 5.97 41.14 18.60
C SER A 133 4.99 42.20 19.11
N THR A 134 4.05 41.79 19.96
CA THR A 134 3.20 42.72 20.74
C THR A 134 4.00 43.45 21.81
N TRP A 135 5.28 43.14 21.97
CA TRP A 135 6.20 43.84 22.85
C TRP A 135 6.94 44.96 22.11
N ASP A 136 6.74 46.19 22.57
CA ASP A 136 7.53 47.32 22.12
C ASP A 136 8.79 47.45 22.98
N ALA A 137 9.96 47.28 22.36
CA ALA A 137 11.25 47.28 23.02
C ALA A 137 11.67 48.66 23.53
N GLU A 138 11.21 49.74 22.90
CA GLU A 138 11.55 51.11 23.29
C GLU A 138 10.74 51.56 24.50
N THR A 139 9.44 51.26 24.50
CA THR A 139 8.53 51.67 25.58
C THR A 139 8.40 50.62 26.69
N LYS A 140 8.99 49.42 26.51
CA LYS A 140 8.93 48.25 27.42
C LYS A 140 7.51 47.93 27.87
N LYS A 141 6.56 48.02 26.94
CA LYS A 141 5.14 47.77 27.19
C LYS A 141 4.55 46.89 26.11
N LEU A 142 3.48 46.20 26.47
CA LEU A 142 2.66 45.45 25.53
C LEU A 142 1.77 46.43 24.75
N ILE A 143 1.82 46.35 23.42
CA ILE A 143 0.93 47.05 22.51
C ILE A 143 -0.43 46.36 22.60
N VAL A 144 -1.44 47.05 23.12
CA VAL A 144 -2.82 46.55 23.17
C VAL A 144 -3.42 46.70 21.77
N THR A 145 -3.44 45.64 20.99
CA THR A 145 -4.22 45.56 19.74
C THR A 145 -5.66 45.18 20.08
N GLY A 146 -6.62 46.05 19.74
CA GLY A 146 -8.06 45.77 19.75
C GLY A 146 -8.52 45.00 18.53
#